data_AF-A0A5E5PR85-F1
#
_entry.id   AF-A0A5E5PR85-F1
#
_cell.length_a   1.000
_cell.length_b   1.000
_cell.length_c   1.000
_cell.angle_alpha   90.00
_cell.angle_beta   90.00
_cell.angle_gamma   90.00
#
_symmetry.space_group_name_H-M   'P 1'
#
loop_
_entity.id
_entity.type
_entity.pdbx_description
1 polymer ?
#
loop_
_entity_poly.entity_id
_entity_poly.type
_entity_poly.pdbx_seq_one_letter_code
_entity_poly.pdbx_strand_id
1 'polypeptide(L)'
;MRDNKETLDKYKEKLIDYEFSYDPRPFESLEILQDKLTAFKEYPLQKYLTRHKINNIRVISRIINALNDFSFIESDIKDVPEVTTEIVGNIIEIAAINAQTSSFLELTEYANKRIRSDASDKLKKNKKYEDLLSLISKAYGYSYEAYGYSYEAYFLKSDIVFKLFEYCQTSLTDEESFKKIVRSKINNQSLYSRHKGILEKHQYDMQYKKKVFVSDLWNFLKEQNIIIDKDASHLNPETFIFYIKKLKALNAKDKAEYHDFALKCLKDYIVNNPSWRKDIINPQELLDFDPELDEYDKQCTVKDQQNTINSSEKIRGLMRDVIENGKSDEALSQIQKQEIKQYILNDARYFKETFDFLMDSRYTTESLKKYVGNIGSVLKELSLSKNSDHAYKAKEALDSLAKRGGGMEKLLNSNDISK
;
A
#
# COMPACT_ATOMS: atom_id res chain seq x y z
N MET A 1 -26.75 0.11 53.82
CA MET A 1 -26.57 -0.40 52.44
C MET A 1 -27.88 -0.25 51.65
N ARG A 2 -28.20 0.95 51.15
CA ARG A 2 -29.26 1.14 50.14
C ARG A 2 -29.09 2.37 49.22
N ASP A 3 -28.11 3.25 49.44
CA ASP A 3 -27.94 4.49 48.66
C ASP A 3 -26.82 4.48 47.60
N ASN A 4 -26.21 3.32 47.33
CA ASN A 4 -25.11 3.24 46.34
C ASN A 4 -25.58 3.05 44.90
N LYS A 5 -26.85 2.69 44.66
CA LYS A 5 -27.34 2.41 43.29
C LYS A 5 -27.81 3.68 42.59
N GLU A 6 -28.55 4.53 43.30
CA GLU A 6 -29.00 5.84 42.81
C GLU A 6 -27.83 6.81 42.56
N THR A 7 -26.80 6.78 43.41
CA THR A 7 -25.56 7.52 43.20
C THR A 7 -24.83 7.03 41.94
N LEU A 8 -24.68 5.71 41.78
CA LEU A 8 -23.99 5.13 40.61
C LEU A 8 -24.73 5.38 39.29
N ASP A 9 -26.06 5.30 39.29
CA ASP A 9 -26.88 5.57 38.10
C ASP A 9 -26.90 7.07 37.76
N LYS A 10 -26.80 7.96 38.75
CA LYS A 10 -26.63 9.42 38.56
C LYS A 10 -25.26 9.82 37.98
N TYR A 11 -24.24 8.96 38.11
CA TYR A 11 -22.90 9.20 37.54
C TYR A 11 -22.61 8.40 36.27
N LYS A 12 -23.41 7.37 35.95
CA LYS A 12 -23.30 6.63 34.68
C LYS A 12 -23.54 7.52 33.46
N GLU A 13 -24.47 8.46 33.55
CA GLU A 13 -24.71 9.46 32.49
C GLU A 13 -23.77 10.68 32.60
N LYS A 14 -23.11 10.89 33.74
CA LYS A 14 -22.16 12.01 34.00
C LYS A 14 -20.69 11.71 33.75
N LEU A 15 -20.34 10.57 33.15
CA LEU A 15 -19.03 10.42 32.50
C LEU A 15 -18.78 11.50 31.43
N ILE A 16 -19.86 12.11 30.92
CA ILE A 16 -19.86 13.25 30.00
C ILE A 16 -19.40 14.56 30.68
N ASP A 17 -19.57 14.73 32.00
CA ASP A 17 -19.28 15.98 32.72
C ASP A 17 -17.92 16.01 33.44
N TYR A 18 -17.26 14.86 33.65
CA TYR A 18 -15.92 14.84 34.26
C TYR A 18 -14.86 15.54 33.37
N GLU A 19 -15.08 15.62 32.06
CA GLU A 19 -14.16 16.22 31.07
C GLU A 19 -14.17 17.76 31.06
N PHE A 20 -15.10 18.42 31.75
CA PHE A 20 -15.26 19.88 31.64
C PHE A 20 -14.64 20.72 32.77
N SER A 21 -14.12 20.10 33.85
CA SER A 21 -13.50 20.85 34.97
C SER A 21 -12.23 20.23 35.57
N TYR A 22 -11.94 18.97 35.24
CA TYR A 22 -10.73 18.28 35.67
C TYR A 22 -9.92 17.94 34.40
N ASP A 23 -8.68 18.43 34.31
CA ASP A 23 -7.73 18.14 33.23
C ASP A 23 -6.74 17.07 33.74
N PRO A 24 -7.15 15.79 33.84
CA PRO A 24 -6.32 14.74 34.42
C PRO A 24 -5.04 14.58 33.62
N ARG A 25 -3.98 14.14 34.29
CA ARG A 25 -2.77 13.71 33.59
C ARG A 25 -3.06 12.38 32.89
N PRO A 26 -2.43 12.09 31.73
CA PRO A 26 -2.64 10.84 31.00
C PRO A 26 -2.56 9.55 31.84
N PHE A 27 -1.68 9.50 32.85
CA PHE A 27 -1.59 8.33 33.71
C PHE A 27 -2.75 8.20 34.71
N GLU A 28 -3.31 9.31 35.19
CA GLU A 28 -4.45 9.31 36.12
C GLU A 28 -5.68 8.76 35.39
N SER A 29 -5.88 9.17 34.14
CA SER A 29 -6.94 8.62 33.29
C SER A 29 -6.73 7.14 32.95
N LEU A 30 -5.48 6.72 32.74
CA LEU A 30 -5.16 5.30 32.48
C LEU A 30 -5.42 4.43 33.72
N GLU A 31 -5.05 4.90 34.91
CA GLU A 31 -5.22 4.16 36.17
C GLU A 31 -6.68 3.75 36.41
N ILE A 32 -7.64 4.62 36.04
CA ILE A 32 -9.09 4.35 36.14
C ILE A 32 -9.53 3.16 35.27
N LEU A 33 -8.82 2.89 34.17
CA LEU A 33 -9.17 1.86 33.19
C LEU A 33 -8.16 0.71 33.15
N GLN A 34 -7.12 0.74 34.00
CA GLN A 34 -5.99 -0.17 33.93
C GLN A 34 -6.41 -1.64 34.13
N ASP A 35 -7.42 -1.87 34.97
CA ASP A 35 -8.01 -3.18 35.24
C ASP A 35 -8.73 -3.78 34.00
N LYS A 36 -9.16 -2.93 33.06
CA LYS A 36 -9.81 -3.35 31.81
C LYS A 36 -8.82 -3.76 30.73
N LEU A 37 -7.53 -3.43 30.85
CA LEU A 37 -6.51 -3.88 29.91
C LEU A 37 -6.14 -5.34 30.23
N THR A 38 -6.62 -6.26 29.40
CA THR A 38 -6.44 -7.71 29.59
C THR A 38 -5.34 -8.30 28.73
N ALA A 39 -5.03 -7.68 27.58
CA ALA A 39 -3.98 -8.08 26.65
C ALA A 39 -2.89 -7.01 26.54
N PHE A 40 -1.69 -7.42 26.12
CA PHE A 40 -0.52 -6.55 25.92
C PHE A 40 -0.13 -5.74 27.17
N LYS A 41 -0.30 -6.33 28.36
CA LYS A 41 -0.10 -5.64 29.65
C LYS A 41 1.33 -5.13 29.85
N GLU A 42 2.30 -5.79 29.24
CA GLU A 42 3.72 -5.41 29.32
C GLU A 42 4.07 -4.26 28.35
N TYR A 43 3.19 -3.94 27.39
CA TYR A 43 3.41 -2.85 26.46
C TYR A 43 3.31 -1.48 27.17
N PRO A 44 4.24 -0.54 26.92
CA PRO A 44 4.30 0.73 27.65
C PRO A 44 3.25 1.76 27.17
N LEU A 45 1.95 1.45 27.28
CA LEU A 45 0.85 2.31 26.84
C LEU A 45 0.91 3.73 27.44
N GLN A 46 1.26 3.84 28.73
CA GLN A 46 1.42 5.14 29.42
C GLN A 46 2.41 6.07 28.69
N LYS A 47 3.47 5.51 28.09
CA LYS A 47 4.48 6.29 27.35
C LYS A 47 3.87 6.94 26.10
N TYR A 48 3.03 6.21 25.39
CA TYR A 48 2.29 6.72 24.23
C TYR A 48 1.32 7.83 24.65
N LEU A 49 0.47 7.57 25.65
CA LEU A 49 -0.54 8.53 26.13
C LEU A 49 0.11 9.82 26.63
N THR A 50 1.22 9.72 27.36
CA THR A 50 1.96 10.87 27.88
C THR A 50 2.60 11.68 26.76
N ARG A 51 3.25 11.02 25.79
CA ARG A 51 3.86 11.67 24.62
C ARG A 51 2.84 12.49 23.83
N HIS A 52 1.66 11.92 23.60
CA HIS A 52 0.61 12.51 22.78
C HIS A 52 -0.41 13.31 23.60
N LYS A 53 -0.18 13.49 24.91
CA LYS A 53 -1.05 14.22 25.84
C LYS A 53 -2.52 13.73 25.80
N ILE A 54 -2.71 12.43 25.63
CA ILE A 54 -4.03 11.80 25.62
C ILE A 54 -4.46 11.53 27.06
N ASN A 55 -5.37 12.34 27.56
CA ASN A 55 -5.95 12.19 28.89
C ASN A 55 -7.47 11.94 28.86
N ASN A 56 -8.10 11.97 27.69
CA ASN A 56 -9.52 11.68 27.51
C ASN A 56 -9.81 10.19 27.76
N ILE A 57 -10.63 9.89 28.78
CA ILE A 57 -10.97 8.51 29.21
C ILE A 57 -11.67 7.74 28.09
N ARG A 58 -12.49 8.39 27.26
CA ARG A 58 -13.17 7.72 26.14
C ARG A 58 -12.18 7.30 25.06
N VAL A 59 -11.16 8.12 24.78
CA VAL A 59 -10.07 7.75 23.85
C VAL A 59 -9.28 6.58 24.41
N ILE A 60 -8.88 6.63 25.68
CA ILE A 60 -8.12 5.55 26.35
C ILE A 60 -8.93 4.24 26.37
N SER A 61 -10.23 4.32 26.68
CA SER A 61 -11.14 3.15 26.66
C SER A 61 -11.21 2.50 25.27
N ARG A 62 -11.30 3.29 24.20
CA ARG A 62 -11.27 2.78 22.81
C ARG A 62 -9.94 2.09 22.48
N ILE A 63 -8.81 2.64 22.93
CA ILE A 63 -7.50 2.02 22.75
C ILE A 63 -7.44 0.67 23.48
N ILE A 64 -7.88 0.63 24.75
CA ILE A 64 -7.89 -0.61 25.55
C ILE A 64 -8.78 -1.68 24.91
N ASN A 65 -9.97 -1.31 24.43
CA ASN A 65 -10.86 -2.26 23.75
C ASN A 65 -10.20 -2.83 22.50
N ALA A 66 -9.59 -1.99 21.65
CA ALA A 66 -8.87 -2.46 20.48
C ALA A 66 -7.73 -3.42 20.87
N LEU A 67 -6.92 -3.08 21.88
CA LEU A 67 -5.87 -3.96 22.37
C LEU A 67 -6.41 -5.32 22.84
N ASN A 68 -7.52 -5.34 23.56
CA ASN A 68 -8.16 -6.58 24.00
C ASN A 68 -8.72 -7.40 22.83
N ASP A 69 -9.35 -6.75 21.85
CA ASP A 69 -9.93 -7.41 20.67
C ASP A 69 -8.85 -8.06 19.80
N PHE A 70 -7.64 -7.50 19.77
CA PHE A 70 -6.47 -8.06 19.08
C PHE A 70 -5.62 -9.01 19.95
N SER A 71 -6.11 -9.44 21.12
CA SER A 71 -5.39 -10.36 22.02
C SER A 71 -4.99 -11.70 21.36
N PHE A 72 -5.70 -12.10 20.31
CA PHE A 72 -5.45 -13.36 19.57
C PHE A 72 -4.07 -13.45 18.88
N ILE A 73 -3.34 -12.33 18.73
CA ILE A 73 -1.96 -12.33 18.21
C ILE A 73 -0.88 -12.20 19.29
N GLU A 74 -1.25 -11.98 20.56
CA GLU A 74 -0.28 -11.63 21.61
C GLU A 74 0.82 -12.67 21.75
N SER A 75 0.46 -13.96 21.72
CA SER A 75 1.43 -15.07 21.77
C SER A 75 2.35 -15.15 20.56
N ASP A 76 1.90 -14.66 19.40
CA ASP A 76 2.65 -14.76 18.15
C ASP A 76 3.76 -13.71 18.08
N ILE A 77 3.56 -12.53 18.69
CA ILE A 77 4.50 -11.40 18.59
C ILE A 77 5.38 -11.18 19.82
N LYS A 78 5.01 -11.71 21.00
CA LYS A 78 5.67 -11.42 22.29
C LYS A 78 7.20 -11.57 22.30
N ASP A 79 7.73 -12.54 21.54
CA ASP A 79 9.16 -12.87 21.52
C ASP A 79 9.92 -12.13 20.40
N VAL A 80 9.25 -11.23 19.68
CA VAL A 80 9.81 -10.41 18.59
C VAL A 80 9.55 -8.93 18.88
N PRO A 81 10.41 -8.26 19.69
CA PRO A 81 10.14 -6.93 20.22
C PRO A 81 9.88 -5.86 19.15
N GLU A 82 10.58 -5.91 18.02
CA GLU A 82 10.40 -4.96 16.92
C GLU A 82 9.01 -5.08 16.29
N VAL A 83 8.55 -6.33 16.04
CA VAL A 83 7.21 -6.57 15.50
C VAL A 83 6.15 -6.28 16.54
N THR A 84 6.37 -6.63 17.81
CA THR A 84 5.47 -6.22 18.91
C THR A 84 5.29 -4.71 18.94
N THR A 85 6.41 -3.99 18.86
CA THR A 85 6.42 -2.53 18.89
C THR A 85 5.65 -1.93 17.72
N GLU A 86 5.87 -2.43 16.49
CA GLU A 86 5.12 -2.01 15.30
C GLU A 86 3.62 -2.32 15.40
N ILE A 87 3.24 -3.58 15.65
CA ILE A 87 1.85 -4.02 15.58
C ILE A 87 1.01 -3.40 16.70
N VAL A 88 1.47 -3.49 17.95
CA VAL A 88 0.75 -2.93 19.10
C VAL A 88 0.69 -1.40 19.01
N GLY A 89 1.78 -0.79 18.53
CA GLY A 89 1.84 0.62 18.19
C GLY A 89 0.76 1.04 17.19
N ASN A 90 0.64 0.33 16.07
CA ASN A 90 -0.35 0.63 15.02
C ASN A 90 -1.79 0.49 15.56
N ILE A 91 -2.08 -0.54 16.36
CA ILE A 91 -3.41 -0.72 16.99
C ILE A 91 -3.75 0.50 17.84
N ILE A 92 -2.83 0.93 18.70
CA ILE A 92 -3.02 2.10 19.58
C ILE A 92 -3.25 3.38 18.76
N GLU A 93 -2.42 3.60 17.74
CA GLU A 93 -2.47 4.82 16.91
C GLU A 93 -3.78 4.91 16.13
N ILE A 94 -4.20 3.81 15.48
CA ILE A 94 -5.45 3.80 14.73
C ILE A 94 -6.67 3.91 15.66
N ALA A 95 -6.66 3.25 16.82
CA ALA A 95 -7.75 3.39 17.79
C ALA A 95 -7.84 4.82 18.35
N ALA A 96 -6.71 5.48 18.62
CA ALA A 96 -6.67 6.87 19.08
C ALA A 96 -7.19 7.85 18.01
N ILE A 97 -6.84 7.63 16.74
CA ILE A 97 -7.34 8.41 15.60
C ILE A 97 -8.83 8.17 15.42
N ASN A 98 -9.29 6.91 15.42
CA ASN A 98 -10.71 6.54 15.30
C ASN A 98 -11.56 7.21 16.38
N ALA A 99 -10.98 7.39 17.57
CA ALA A 99 -11.69 8.02 18.66
C ALA A 99 -12.03 9.50 18.39
N GLN A 100 -11.29 10.14 17.48
CA GLN A 100 -11.27 11.59 17.23
C GLN A 100 -11.63 11.98 15.79
N THR A 101 -11.88 11.00 14.92
CA THR A 101 -12.33 11.22 13.54
C THR A 101 -13.58 10.42 13.21
N SER A 102 -14.36 10.92 12.26
CA SER A 102 -15.51 10.21 11.68
C SER A 102 -15.19 9.55 10.34
N SER A 103 -14.03 9.85 9.74
CA SER A 103 -13.64 9.33 8.42
C SER A 103 -12.11 9.21 8.30
N PHE A 104 -11.64 7.97 8.11
CA PHE A 104 -10.24 7.70 7.75
C PHE A 104 -9.92 8.06 6.30
N LEU A 105 -10.93 8.04 5.42
CA LEU A 105 -10.76 8.36 4.01
C LEU A 105 -10.33 9.83 3.84
N GLU A 106 -11.02 10.75 4.53
CA GLU A 106 -10.68 12.18 4.49
C GLU A 106 -9.28 12.46 5.03
N LEU A 107 -8.88 11.75 6.10
CA LEU A 107 -7.53 11.84 6.68
C LEU A 107 -6.48 11.35 5.67
N THR A 108 -6.74 10.22 5.01
CA THR A 108 -5.85 9.62 4.01
C THR A 108 -5.70 10.51 2.78
N GLU A 109 -6.80 11.09 2.29
CA GLU A 109 -6.77 12.05 1.19
C GLU A 109 -5.96 13.29 1.56
N TYR A 110 -6.17 13.83 2.75
CA TYR A 110 -5.43 14.99 3.24
C TYR A 110 -3.92 14.68 3.33
N ALA A 111 -3.54 13.56 3.93
CA ALA A 111 -2.15 13.13 4.04
C ALA A 111 -1.47 12.96 2.67
N ASN A 112 -2.19 12.44 1.67
CA ASN A 112 -1.69 12.29 0.30
C ASN A 112 -1.57 13.64 -0.43
N LYS A 113 -2.55 14.53 -0.29
CA LYS A 113 -2.53 15.88 -0.89
C LYS A 113 -1.36 16.70 -0.33
N ARG A 114 -1.01 16.50 0.94
CA ARG A 114 0.15 17.12 1.60
C ARG A 114 1.50 16.74 0.95
N ILE A 115 1.60 15.58 0.30
CA ILE A 115 2.82 15.15 -0.43
C ILE A 115 2.86 15.72 -1.85
N ARG A 116 1.70 15.80 -2.53
CA ARG A 116 1.59 16.16 -3.95
C ARG A 116 1.51 17.65 -4.24
N SER A 117 1.52 18.52 -3.23
CA SER A 117 1.40 19.96 -3.47
C SER A 117 2.71 20.50 -4.03
N ASP A 118 2.72 20.79 -5.33
CA ASP A 118 3.80 21.52 -6.01
C ASP A 118 4.11 22.83 -5.27
N ALA A 119 5.36 23.29 -5.35
CA ALA A 119 5.86 24.44 -4.61
C ALA A 119 5.06 25.75 -4.80
N SER A 120 4.18 25.83 -5.82
CA SER A 120 3.31 26.98 -6.10
C SER A 120 2.00 27.00 -5.30
N ASP A 121 1.47 25.86 -4.87
CA ASP A 121 0.20 25.76 -4.12
C ASP A 121 0.44 25.13 -2.75
N LYS A 122 0.95 25.92 -1.79
CA LYS A 122 1.08 25.47 -0.40
C LYS A 122 -0.31 25.07 0.13
N LEU A 123 -0.56 23.77 0.29
CA LEU A 123 -1.77 23.26 0.91
C LEU A 123 -1.98 23.98 2.24
N LYS A 124 -3.13 24.65 2.40
CA LYS A 124 -3.49 25.28 3.67
C LYS A 124 -3.67 24.18 4.71
N LYS A 125 -2.76 24.14 5.70
CA LYS A 125 -2.79 23.13 6.76
C LYS A 125 -4.14 23.14 7.47
N ASN A 126 -4.77 21.98 7.59
CA ASN A 126 -5.98 21.80 8.35
C ASN A 126 -5.61 21.32 9.75
N LYS A 127 -5.83 22.17 10.76
CA LYS A 127 -5.45 21.89 12.16
C LYS A 127 -5.99 20.55 12.65
N LYS A 128 -7.27 20.23 12.35
CA LYS A 128 -7.88 18.95 12.75
C LYS A 128 -7.08 17.75 12.22
N TYR A 129 -6.74 17.76 10.92
CA TYR A 129 -5.99 16.65 10.33
C TYR A 129 -4.53 16.63 10.78
N GLU A 130 -3.89 17.79 10.98
CA GLU A 130 -2.54 17.83 11.56
C GLU A 130 -2.50 17.25 12.98
N ASP A 131 -3.49 17.58 13.81
CA ASP A 131 -3.61 17.05 15.17
C ASP A 131 -3.80 15.52 15.13
N LEU A 132 -4.65 14.99 14.23
CA LEU A 132 -4.82 13.54 14.05
C LEU A 132 -3.55 12.85 13.54
N LEU A 133 -2.88 13.41 12.54
CA LEU A 133 -1.62 12.87 12.01
C LEU A 133 -0.51 12.89 13.07
N SER A 134 -0.54 13.85 14.00
CA SER A 134 0.44 13.94 15.09
C SER A 134 0.40 12.75 16.06
N LEU A 135 -0.72 12.01 16.11
CA LEU A 135 -0.89 10.80 16.92
C LEU A 135 -0.09 9.60 16.39
N ILE A 136 0.31 9.65 15.12
CA ILE A 136 1.10 8.61 14.47
C ILE A 136 2.55 8.75 14.95
N SER A 137 3.08 7.74 15.65
CA SER A 137 4.43 7.83 16.18
C SER A 137 5.43 7.61 15.07
N LYS A 138 6.28 8.62 14.83
CA LYS A 138 7.47 8.50 13.96
C LYS A 138 8.58 7.57 14.55
N ALA A 139 8.27 6.85 15.62
CA ALA A 139 9.23 6.06 16.39
C ALA A 139 9.67 4.78 15.67
N TYR A 140 8.96 4.35 14.62
CA TYR A 140 9.21 3.09 13.91
C TYR A 140 10.18 3.20 12.71
N GLY A 141 10.99 4.26 12.65
CA GLY A 141 12.33 4.13 12.06
C GLY A 141 12.54 4.50 10.59
N TYR A 142 11.79 5.46 10.01
CA TYR A 142 12.27 6.14 8.80
C TYR A 142 11.88 7.63 8.79
N SER A 143 12.86 8.52 8.99
CA SER A 143 12.67 9.96 8.74
C SER A 143 12.81 10.25 7.24
N TYR A 144 11.74 10.02 6.47
CA TYR A 144 11.67 10.40 5.05
C TYR A 144 11.48 11.91 4.81
N GLU A 145 11.62 12.75 5.86
CA GLU A 145 11.49 14.21 5.75
C GLU A 145 12.49 14.81 4.75
N ALA A 146 13.63 14.15 4.51
CA ALA A 146 14.65 14.58 3.55
C ALA A 146 14.22 14.46 2.07
N TYR A 147 13.17 13.69 1.75
CA TYR A 147 12.76 13.39 0.36
C TYR A 147 11.36 13.93 0.00
N GLY A 148 10.77 14.80 0.83
CA GLY A 148 9.45 15.39 0.55
C GLY A 148 8.26 14.44 0.75
N TYR A 149 8.48 13.27 1.36
CA TYR A 149 7.43 12.31 1.69
C TYR A 149 6.97 12.47 3.14
N SER A 150 5.65 12.41 3.38
CA SER A 150 5.10 12.32 4.74
C SER A 150 5.05 10.86 5.18
N TYR A 151 5.74 10.55 6.28
CA TYR A 151 5.70 9.23 6.91
C TYR A 151 4.26 8.79 7.19
N GLU A 152 3.43 9.75 7.58
CA GLU A 152 2.04 9.53 7.93
C GLU A 152 1.20 9.03 6.74
N ALA A 153 1.47 9.50 5.51
CA ALA A 153 0.74 8.98 4.35
C ALA A 153 1.14 7.55 3.97
N TYR A 154 2.39 7.14 4.23
CA TYR A 154 2.81 5.75 4.05
C TYR A 154 2.21 4.85 5.11
N PHE A 155 2.24 5.28 6.38
CA PHE A 155 1.61 4.59 7.49
C PHE A 155 0.14 4.28 7.19
N LEU A 156 -0.63 5.28 6.74
CA LEU A 156 -2.06 5.14 6.41
C LEU A 156 -2.35 4.20 5.22
N LYS A 157 -1.33 3.79 4.46
CA LYS A 157 -1.44 2.85 3.34
C LYS A 157 -0.93 1.45 3.66
N SER A 158 -0.41 1.23 4.87
CA SER A 158 0.09 -0.11 5.24
C SER A 158 -1.06 -1.13 5.31
N ASP A 159 -0.74 -2.37 5.00
CA ASP A 159 -1.62 -3.53 5.07
C ASP A 159 -2.25 -3.71 6.46
N ILE A 160 -1.45 -3.53 7.51
CA ILE A 160 -1.90 -3.55 8.91
C ILE A 160 -2.93 -2.45 9.15
N VAL A 161 -2.63 -1.20 8.76
CA VAL A 161 -3.54 -0.07 8.99
C VAL A 161 -4.85 -0.23 8.23
N PHE A 162 -4.81 -0.79 7.01
CA PHE A 162 -6.03 -1.10 6.26
C PHE A 162 -6.94 -2.05 7.03
N LYS A 163 -6.39 -3.12 7.62
CA LYS A 163 -7.15 -4.04 8.48
C LYS A 163 -7.67 -3.38 9.76
N LEU A 164 -6.90 -2.46 10.34
CA LEU A 164 -7.34 -1.70 11.51
C LEU A 164 -8.47 -0.71 11.16
N PHE A 165 -8.50 -0.16 9.94
CA PHE A 165 -9.63 0.65 9.46
C PHE A 165 -10.90 -0.18 9.31
N GLU A 166 -10.80 -1.39 8.71
CA GLU A 166 -11.93 -2.32 8.61
C GLU A 166 -12.50 -2.65 10.00
N TYR A 167 -11.61 -2.95 10.97
CA TYR A 167 -12.00 -3.16 12.35
C TYR A 167 -12.69 -1.94 12.94
N CYS A 168 -12.14 -0.73 12.78
CA CYS A 168 -12.75 0.47 13.35
C CYS A 168 -14.15 0.78 12.79
N GLN A 169 -14.44 0.35 11.55
CA GLN A 169 -15.73 0.54 10.90
C GLN A 169 -16.75 -0.54 11.28
N THR A 170 -16.30 -1.79 11.47
CA THR A 170 -17.18 -2.95 11.64
C THR A 170 -17.21 -3.51 13.05
N SER A 171 -16.22 -3.16 13.88
CA SER A 171 -15.88 -3.83 15.15
C SER A 171 -15.62 -5.34 14.99
N LEU A 172 -15.29 -5.78 13.78
CA LEU A 172 -14.98 -7.17 13.45
C LEU A 172 -13.56 -7.25 12.91
N THR A 173 -12.87 -8.34 13.23
CA THR A 173 -11.54 -8.64 12.68
C THR A 173 -11.54 -10.03 12.09
N ASP A 174 -11.09 -10.15 10.85
CA ASP A 174 -10.71 -11.43 10.28
C ASP A 174 -9.36 -11.86 10.89
N GLU A 175 -9.43 -12.65 11.95
CA GLU A 175 -8.24 -13.10 12.69
C GLU A 175 -7.25 -13.85 11.80
N GLU A 176 -7.72 -14.68 10.87
CA GLU A 176 -6.84 -15.50 10.02
C GLU A 176 -6.09 -14.61 9.03
N SER A 177 -6.80 -13.68 8.38
CA SER A 177 -6.18 -12.69 7.50
C SER A 177 -5.17 -11.84 8.27
N PHE A 178 -5.48 -11.41 9.49
CA PHE A 178 -4.58 -10.58 10.29
C PHE A 178 -3.34 -11.37 10.78
N LYS A 179 -3.53 -12.61 11.25
CA LYS A 179 -2.43 -13.52 11.62
C LYS A 179 -1.47 -13.76 10.45
N LYS A 180 -1.97 -13.84 9.22
CA LYS A 180 -1.13 -13.98 8.02
C LYS A 180 -0.21 -12.78 7.82
N ILE A 181 -0.73 -11.55 7.98
CA ILE A 181 0.05 -10.31 7.91
C ILE A 181 1.12 -10.30 9.02
N VAL A 182 0.73 -10.60 10.26
CA VAL A 182 1.65 -10.63 11.41
C VAL A 182 2.77 -11.65 11.22
N ARG A 183 2.45 -12.87 10.77
CA ARG A 183 3.47 -13.89 10.47
C ARG A 183 4.45 -13.45 9.38
N SER A 184 3.95 -12.76 8.36
CA SER A 184 4.81 -12.17 7.31
C SER A 184 5.82 -11.18 7.92
N LYS A 185 5.35 -10.28 8.80
CA LYS A 185 6.20 -9.32 9.51
C LYS A 185 7.25 -9.99 10.40
N ILE A 186 6.86 -11.03 11.16
CA ILE A 186 7.78 -11.83 11.98
C ILE A 186 8.87 -12.47 11.11
N ASN A 187 8.49 -13.11 10.02
CA ASN A 187 9.42 -13.75 9.11
C ASN A 187 10.40 -12.72 8.51
N ASN A 188 9.89 -11.58 8.06
CA ASN A 188 10.71 -10.50 7.49
C ASN A 188 11.68 -9.92 8.52
N GLN A 189 11.25 -9.72 9.77
CA GLN A 189 12.12 -9.24 10.84
C GLN A 189 13.21 -10.26 11.20
N SER A 190 12.87 -11.55 11.27
CA SER A 190 13.84 -12.62 11.50
C SER A 190 14.92 -12.66 10.41
N LEU A 191 14.51 -12.57 9.15
CA LEU A 191 15.42 -12.52 8.00
C LEU A 191 16.32 -11.27 8.06
N TYR A 192 15.74 -10.10 8.34
CA TYR A 192 16.48 -8.86 8.51
C TYR A 192 17.54 -8.96 9.61
N SER A 193 17.17 -9.45 10.80
CA SER A 193 18.09 -9.57 11.94
C SER A 193 19.24 -10.53 11.66
N ARG A 194 18.96 -11.67 11.01
CA ARG A 194 20.00 -12.62 10.62
C ARG A 194 20.94 -12.04 9.57
N HIS A 195 20.40 -11.38 8.56
CA HIS A 195 21.17 -10.68 7.55
C HIS A 195 22.09 -9.63 8.16
N LYS A 196 21.53 -8.75 8.99
CA LYS A 196 22.26 -7.71 9.72
C LYS A 196 23.39 -8.32 10.55
N GLY A 197 23.13 -9.41 11.27
CA GLY A 197 24.14 -10.10 12.07
C GLY A 197 25.31 -10.66 11.26
N ILE A 198 25.07 -11.17 10.03
CA ILE A 198 26.14 -11.62 9.13
C ILE A 198 27.02 -10.43 8.72
N LEU A 199 26.40 -9.30 8.36
CA LEU A 199 27.12 -8.10 7.93
C LEU A 199 27.92 -7.46 9.06
N GLU A 200 27.32 -7.32 10.25
CA GLU A 200 27.98 -6.74 11.42
C GLU A 200 29.20 -7.56 11.83
N LYS A 201 29.09 -8.90 11.85
CA LYS A 201 30.25 -9.77 12.09
C LYS A 201 31.34 -9.55 11.05
N HIS A 202 30.98 -9.51 9.76
CA HIS A 202 31.96 -9.26 8.70
C HIS A 202 32.67 -7.90 8.82
N GLN A 203 31.97 -6.89 9.32
CA GLN A 203 32.51 -5.55 9.45
C GLN A 203 33.35 -5.35 10.72
N TYR A 204 32.95 -5.97 11.83
CA TYR A 204 33.47 -5.61 13.16
C TYR A 204 34.12 -6.76 13.93
N ASP A 205 33.81 -8.02 13.60
CA ASP A 205 34.45 -9.17 14.23
C ASP A 205 35.74 -9.55 13.48
N MET A 206 36.88 -9.14 14.05
CA MET A 206 38.21 -9.41 13.50
C MET A 206 38.56 -10.91 13.42
N GLN A 207 37.84 -11.77 14.16
CA GLN A 207 38.01 -13.22 14.11
C GLN A 207 37.13 -13.88 13.04
N TYR A 208 36.15 -13.15 12.51
CA TYR A 208 35.21 -13.66 11.53
C TYR A 208 35.85 -13.72 10.13
N LYS A 209 36.37 -14.91 9.81
CA LYS A 209 37.15 -15.15 8.60
C LYS A 209 36.32 -14.92 7.34
N LYS A 210 36.94 -14.32 6.31
CA LYS A 210 36.36 -14.12 4.97
C LYS A 210 35.65 -15.36 4.40
N LYS A 211 36.23 -16.55 4.55
CA LYS A 211 35.62 -17.81 4.05
C LYS A 211 34.32 -18.16 4.77
N VAL A 212 34.23 -17.86 6.06
CA VAL A 212 33.01 -18.07 6.87
C VAL A 212 31.94 -17.08 6.43
N PHE A 213 32.29 -15.79 6.27
CA PHE A 213 31.37 -14.79 5.72
C PHE A 213 30.78 -15.18 4.36
N VAL A 214 31.62 -15.63 3.42
CA VAL A 214 31.16 -16.09 2.10
C VAL A 214 30.17 -17.24 2.23
N SER A 215 30.47 -18.22 3.10
CA SER A 215 29.57 -19.35 3.36
C SER A 215 28.25 -18.92 3.98
N ASP A 216 28.28 -18.07 5.00
CA ASP A 216 27.08 -17.64 5.72
C ASP A 216 26.18 -16.77 4.83
N LEU A 217 26.76 -15.82 4.09
CA LEU A 217 26.02 -15.01 3.11
C LEU A 217 25.46 -15.89 1.99
N TRP A 218 26.23 -16.86 1.48
CA TRP A 218 25.75 -17.75 0.44
C TRP A 218 24.59 -18.63 0.91
N ASN A 219 24.69 -19.20 2.10
CA ASN A 219 23.62 -19.99 2.68
C ASN A 219 22.38 -19.14 2.97
N PHE A 220 22.57 -17.91 3.48
CA PHE A 220 21.48 -16.97 3.66
C PHE A 220 20.73 -16.70 2.35
N LEU A 221 21.43 -16.38 1.26
CA LEU A 221 20.81 -16.11 -0.04
C LEU A 221 20.12 -17.35 -0.66
N LYS A 222 20.65 -18.55 -0.40
CA LYS A 222 20.12 -19.82 -0.94
C LYS A 222 18.89 -20.35 -0.20
N GLU A 223 18.63 -19.92 1.04
CA GLU A 223 17.47 -20.40 1.77
C GLU A 223 16.20 -20.06 0.97
N GLN A 224 15.55 -21.11 0.45
CA GLN A 224 14.75 -21.15 -0.78
C GLN A 224 13.46 -20.30 -0.81
N ASN A 225 13.25 -19.39 0.13
CA ASN A 225 12.07 -18.52 0.22
C ASN A 225 12.43 -17.08 0.55
N ILE A 226 13.66 -16.63 0.26
CA ILE A 226 13.88 -15.19 0.18
C ILE A 226 13.21 -14.71 -1.10
N ILE A 227 11.92 -14.40 -0.95
CA ILE A 227 11.18 -13.58 -1.89
C ILE A 227 12.06 -12.34 -2.04
N ILE A 228 12.58 -12.12 -3.25
CA ILE A 228 12.99 -10.79 -3.64
C ILE A 228 11.69 -10.00 -3.59
N ASP A 229 11.43 -9.39 -2.44
CA ASP A 229 10.19 -8.71 -2.13
C ASP A 229 10.48 -7.22 -2.23
N LYS A 230 9.67 -6.52 -3.00
CA LYS A 230 9.74 -5.07 -3.13
C LYS A 230 9.63 -4.38 -1.76
N ASP A 231 8.91 -4.99 -0.82
CA ASP A 231 8.65 -4.44 0.50
C ASP A 231 9.67 -4.93 1.55
N ALA A 232 10.58 -5.85 1.18
CA ALA A 232 11.68 -6.28 2.04
C ALA A 232 12.88 -5.32 1.90
N SER A 233 13.04 -4.44 2.90
CA SER A 233 14.16 -3.50 3.00
C SER A 233 15.57 -4.12 2.93
N HIS A 234 15.70 -5.43 3.15
CA HIS A 234 16.99 -6.14 3.21
C HIS A 234 17.35 -6.94 1.96
N LEU A 235 16.39 -7.26 1.08
CA LEU A 235 16.57 -8.18 -0.03
C LEU A 235 15.72 -7.82 -1.26
N ASN A 236 15.59 -6.51 -1.50
CA ASN A 236 15.13 -6.02 -2.80
C ASN A 236 16.12 -6.43 -3.92
N PRO A 237 15.72 -6.35 -5.20
CA PRO A 237 16.54 -6.85 -6.31
C PRO A 237 17.94 -6.22 -6.38
N GLU A 238 18.07 -4.93 -6.10
CA GLU A 238 19.35 -4.20 -6.13
C GLU A 238 20.29 -4.71 -5.05
N THR A 239 19.78 -4.87 -3.83
CA THR A 239 20.52 -5.38 -2.68
C THR A 239 20.94 -6.84 -2.91
N PHE A 240 20.06 -7.65 -3.49
CA PHE A 240 20.38 -9.02 -3.89
C PHE A 240 21.54 -9.06 -4.90
N ILE A 241 21.44 -8.29 -5.99
CA ILE A 241 22.48 -8.19 -7.02
C ILE A 241 23.82 -7.73 -6.41
N PHE A 242 23.78 -6.74 -5.51
CA PHE A 242 24.97 -6.27 -4.79
C PHE A 242 25.66 -7.40 -4.03
N TYR A 243 24.91 -8.24 -3.30
CA TYR A 243 25.51 -9.36 -2.57
C TYR A 243 26.04 -10.46 -3.46
N ILE A 244 25.39 -10.74 -4.59
CA ILE A 244 25.91 -11.66 -5.60
C ILE A 244 27.24 -11.15 -6.17
N LYS A 245 27.34 -9.86 -6.52
CA LYS A 245 28.59 -9.21 -6.95
C LYS A 245 29.68 -9.34 -5.87
N LYS A 246 29.31 -9.14 -4.59
CA LYS A 246 30.22 -9.29 -3.44
C LYS A 246 30.73 -10.73 -3.28
N LEU A 247 29.86 -11.74 -3.38
CA LEU A 247 30.25 -13.16 -3.34
C LEU A 247 31.24 -13.49 -4.47
N LYS A 248 30.95 -13.07 -5.71
CA LYS A 248 31.84 -13.25 -6.87
C LYS A 248 33.23 -12.63 -6.66
N ALA A 249 33.31 -11.45 -6.02
CA ALA A 249 34.56 -10.78 -5.73
C ALA A 249 35.36 -11.49 -4.62
N LEU A 250 34.68 -12.02 -3.61
CA LEU A 250 35.33 -12.64 -2.46
C LEU A 250 35.71 -14.11 -2.72
N ASN A 251 35.00 -14.82 -3.58
CA ASN A 251 35.27 -16.20 -3.93
C ASN A 251 35.19 -16.41 -5.46
N ALA A 252 36.35 -16.29 -6.11
CA ALA A 252 36.43 -16.37 -7.56
C ALA A 252 36.18 -17.77 -8.14
N LYS A 253 36.32 -18.83 -7.33
CA LYS A 253 36.16 -20.22 -7.79
C LYS A 253 34.72 -20.55 -8.15
N ASP A 254 33.77 -20.01 -7.39
CA ASP A 254 32.35 -20.36 -7.49
C ASP A 254 31.54 -19.25 -8.20
N LYS A 255 32.21 -18.38 -8.97
CA LYS A 255 31.59 -17.25 -9.68
C LYS A 255 30.44 -17.65 -10.59
N ALA A 256 30.58 -18.78 -11.29
CA ALA A 256 29.57 -19.32 -12.18
C ALA A 256 28.33 -19.77 -11.38
N GLU A 257 28.53 -20.53 -10.29
CA GLU A 257 27.43 -20.98 -9.43
C GLU A 257 26.61 -19.80 -8.88
N TYR A 258 27.28 -18.75 -8.39
CA TYR A 258 26.58 -17.55 -7.90
C TYR A 258 25.83 -16.81 -9.01
N HIS A 259 26.36 -16.83 -10.23
CA HIS A 259 25.73 -16.18 -11.38
C HIS A 259 24.47 -16.93 -11.82
N ASP A 260 24.57 -18.24 -12.02
CA ASP A 260 23.49 -19.09 -12.50
C ASP A 260 22.32 -19.10 -11.51
N PHE A 261 22.64 -19.17 -10.21
CA PHE A 261 21.65 -19.03 -9.15
C PHE A 261 20.92 -17.68 -9.20
N ALA A 262 21.68 -16.58 -9.29
CA ALA A 262 21.10 -15.25 -9.35
C ALA A 262 20.24 -15.04 -10.60
N LEU A 263 20.69 -15.54 -11.76
CA LEU A 263 19.95 -15.48 -13.01
C LEU A 263 18.58 -16.17 -12.86
N LYS A 264 18.56 -17.35 -12.24
CA LYS A 264 17.31 -18.06 -11.95
C LYS A 264 16.39 -17.24 -11.03
N CYS A 265 16.89 -16.74 -9.91
CA CYS A 265 16.10 -15.95 -8.97
C CYS A 265 15.54 -14.66 -9.61
N LEU A 266 16.31 -13.98 -10.45
CA LEU A 266 15.87 -12.76 -11.13
C LEU A 266 14.82 -13.04 -12.20
N LYS A 267 14.94 -14.15 -12.95
CA LYS A 267 13.88 -14.61 -13.88
C LYS A 267 12.59 -14.93 -13.14
N ASP A 268 12.69 -15.65 -12.02
CA ASP A 268 11.53 -15.96 -11.17
C ASP A 268 10.89 -14.67 -10.61
N TYR A 269 11.69 -13.68 -10.23
CA TYR A 269 11.20 -12.38 -9.77
C TYR A 269 10.44 -11.61 -10.87
N ILE A 270 10.99 -11.53 -12.09
CA ILE A 270 10.35 -10.86 -13.24
C ILE A 270 8.95 -11.43 -13.51
N VAL A 271 8.83 -12.76 -13.56
CA VAL A 271 7.53 -13.42 -13.87
C VAL A 271 6.51 -13.24 -12.75
N ASN A 272 6.96 -13.34 -11.50
CA ASN A 272 6.03 -13.26 -10.36
C ASN A 272 5.66 -11.82 -10.00
N ASN A 273 6.31 -10.82 -10.57
CA ASN A 273 6.08 -9.40 -10.28
C ASN A 273 5.88 -8.60 -11.57
N PRO A 274 4.69 -8.61 -12.20
CA PRO A 274 4.42 -7.87 -13.43
C PRO A 274 4.65 -6.34 -13.34
N SER A 275 4.70 -5.79 -12.14
CA SER A 275 5.00 -4.38 -11.87
C SER A 275 6.47 -4.08 -11.58
N TRP A 276 7.35 -5.08 -11.60
CA TRP A 276 8.72 -4.98 -11.07
C TRP A 276 9.53 -3.78 -11.57
N ARG A 277 9.36 -3.40 -12.85
CA ARG A 277 10.04 -2.24 -13.46
C ARG A 277 9.72 -0.90 -12.77
N LYS A 278 8.63 -0.82 -12.00
CA LYS A 278 8.26 0.36 -11.20
C LYS A 278 8.59 0.21 -9.72
N ASP A 279 8.76 -1.03 -9.27
CA ASP A 279 8.99 -1.37 -7.88
C ASP A 279 10.49 -1.29 -7.50
N ILE A 280 11.37 -1.12 -8.49
CA ILE A 280 12.82 -0.93 -8.32
C ILE A 280 13.21 0.50 -8.69
N ILE A 281 14.15 1.08 -7.93
CA ILE A 281 14.69 2.42 -8.18
C ILE A 281 15.45 2.45 -9.52
N ASN A 282 16.27 1.42 -9.78
CA ASN A 282 17.02 1.26 -11.02
C ASN A 282 16.74 -0.09 -11.70
N PRO A 283 15.68 -0.20 -12.52
CA PRO A 283 15.36 -1.41 -13.26
C PRO A 283 16.47 -1.86 -14.21
N GLN A 284 17.29 -0.92 -14.69
CA GLN A 284 18.39 -1.21 -15.60
C GLN A 284 19.48 -2.03 -14.91
N GLU A 285 19.71 -1.84 -13.60
CA GLU A 285 20.71 -2.64 -12.88
C GLU A 285 20.35 -4.14 -12.85
N LEU A 286 19.05 -4.46 -12.85
CA LEU A 286 18.59 -5.84 -12.96
C LEU A 286 18.85 -6.40 -14.36
N LEU A 287 18.49 -5.66 -15.40
CA LEU A 287 18.68 -6.11 -16.80
C LEU A 287 20.16 -6.23 -17.18
N ASP A 288 20.99 -5.32 -16.67
CA ASP A 288 22.44 -5.32 -16.91
C ASP A 288 23.18 -6.42 -16.13
N PHE A 289 22.49 -7.13 -15.22
CA PHE A 289 23.11 -8.23 -14.50
C PHE A 289 23.51 -9.38 -15.43
N ASP A 290 22.67 -9.67 -16.43
CA ASP A 290 22.91 -10.70 -17.44
C ASP A 290 22.13 -10.41 -18.74
N PRO A 291 22.74 -10.54 -19.94
CA PRO A 291 22.06 -10.31 -21.22
C PRO A 291 20.78 -11.15 -21.42
N GLU A 292 20.69 -12.34 -20.83
CA GLU A 292 19.49 -13.17 -20.92
C GLU A 292 18.28 -12.56 -20.20
N LEU A 293 18.48 -11.67 -19.21
CA LEU A 293 17.38 -11.05 -18.48
C LEU A 293 16.62 -10.04 -19.33
N ASP A 294 17.32 -9.26 -20.16
CA ASP A 294 16.68 -8.31 -21.08
C ASP A 294 15.80 -9.03 -22.12
N GLU A 295 16.32 -10.12 -22.69
CA GLU A 295 15.56 -10.94 -23.63
C GLU A 295 14.39 -11.66 -22.95
N TYR A 296 14.60 -12.17 -21.73
CA TYR A 296 13.55 -12.84 -20.97
C TYR A 296 12.41 -11.90 -20.58
N ASP A 297 12.70 -10.67 -20.17
CA ASP A 297 11.66 -9.68 -19.85
C ASP A 297 10.82 -9.32 -21.09
N LYS A 298 11.45 -9.16 -22.27
CA LYS A 298 10.71 -8.94 -23.53
C LYS A 298 9.76 -10.10 -23.82
N GLN A 299 10.22 -11.33 -23.63
CA GLN A 299 9.39 -12.53 -23.84
C GLN A 299 8.22 -12.60 -22.85
N CYS A 300 8.44 -12.23 -21.59
CA CYS A 300 7.37 -12.14 -20.59
C CYS A 300 6.33 -11.08 -20.99
N THR A 301 6.79 -9.90 -21.42
CA THR A 301 5.93 -8.82 -21.90
C THR A 301 5.07 -9.24 -23.10
N VAL A 302 5.65 -9.95 -24.07
CA VAL A 302 4.92 -10.45 -25.26
C VAL A 302 3.91 -11.54 -24.90
N LYS A 303 4.27 -12.48 -24.01
CA LYS A 303 3.33 -13.52 -23.53
C LYS A 303 2.18 -12.93 -22.73
N ASP A 304 2.44 -11.92 -21.91
CA ASP A 304 1.41 -11.24 -21.13
C ASP A 304 0.46 -10.48 -22.05
N GLN A 305 0.96 -9.79 -23.09
CA GLN A 305 0.13 -9.12 -24.11
C GLN A 305 -0.74 -10.09 -24.93
N GLN A 306 -0.26 -11.30 -25.22
CA GLN A 306 -1.03 -12.33 -25.95
C GLN A 306 -2.11 -13.01 -25.09
N ASN A 307 -1.95 -13.06 -23.76
CA ASN A 307 -2.89 -13.69 -22.83
C ASN A 307 -3.96 -12.73 -22.23
N THR A 308 -3.83 -11.40 -22.40
CA THR A 308 -4.61 -10.40 -21.63
C THR A 308 -5.92 -9.92 -22.27
N ILE A 309 -6.11 -10.01 -23.58
CA ILE A 309 -7.24 -9.32 -24.26
C ILE A 309 -8.36 -10.29 -24.67
N ASN A 310 -8.93 -11.06 -23.73
CA ASN A 310 -10.02 -12.00 -24.06
C ASN A 310 -11.31 -11.84 -23.23
N SER A 311 -11.46 -10.79 -22.43
CA SER A 311 -12.70 -10.54 -21.69
C SER A 311 -12.88 -9.07 -21.26
N SER A 312 -14.14 -8.65 -21.05
CA SER A 312 -14.48 -7.31 -20.54
C SER A 312 -13.85 -7.02 -19.17
N GLU A 313 -13.78 -8.03 -18.29
CA GLU A 313 -13.25 -7.88 -16.94
C GLU A 313 -11.75 -7.58 -16.91
N LYS A 314 -10.98 -8.22 -17.78
CA LYS A 314 -9.54 -7.97 -17.90
C LYS A 314 -9.26 -6.59 -18.47
N ILE A 315 -9.99 -6.18 -19.51
CA ILE A 315 -9.87 -4.84 -20.11
C ILE A 315 -10.19 -3.74 -19.08
N ARG A 316 -11.18 -3.97 -18.20
CA ARG A 316 -11.46 -3.08 -17.05
C ARG A 316 -10.28 -2.98 -16.08
N GLY A 317 -9.62 -4.09 -15.77
CA GLY A 317 -8.38 -4.11 -14.98
C GLY A 317 -7.31 -3.20 -15.58
N LEU A 318 -7.07 -3.33 -16.89
CA LEU A 318 -6.11 -2.49 -17.62
C LEU A 318 -6.48 -1.00 -17.58
N MET A 319 -7.76 -0.66 -17.76
CA MET A 319 -8.23 0.72 -17.67
C MET A 319 -7.99 1.31 -16.27
N ARG A 320 -8.26 0.55 -15.20
CA ARG A 320 -7.98 0.99 -13.82
C ARG A 320 -6.50 1.16 -13.55
N ASP A 321 -5.66 0.24 -14.03
CA ASP A 321 -4.21 0.36 -13.90
C ASP A 321 -3.65 1.61 -14.58
N VAL A 322 -4.22 2.02 -15.72
CA VAL A 322 -3.84 3.28 -16.36
C VAL A 322 -4.21 4.48 -15.48
N ILE A 323 -5.42 4.49 -14.90
CA ILE A 323 -5.91 5.59 -14.06
C ILE A 323 -5.13 5.70 -12.74
N GLU A 324 -4.97 4.57 -12.05
CA GLU A 324 -4.39 4.51 -10.71
C GLU A 324 -2.86 4.62 -10.75
N ASN A 325 -2.24 4.01 -11.76
CA ASN A 325 -0.79 3.77 -11.79
C ASN A 325 -0.08 4.44 -12.98
N GLY A 326 -0.79 5.15 -13.87
CA GLY A 326 -0.23 5.92 -14.98
C GLY A 326 0.55 5.09 -16.02
N LYS A 327 0.28 3.77 -16.11
CA LYS A 327 0.85 2.90 -17.15
C LYS A 327 0.07 3.10 -18.44
N SER A 328 0.75 3.42 -19.52
CA SER A 328 0.21 3.20 -20.86
C SER A 328 0.37 1.71 -21.18
N ASP A 329 -0.73 1.00 -21.43
CA ASP A 329 -0.68 -0.36 -21.95
C ASP A 329 -0.96 -0.36 -23.45
N GLU A 330 0.03 -0.78 -24.25
CA GLU A 330 -0.14 -0.99 -25.70
C GLU A 330 -1.22 -2.03 -26.00
N ALA A 331 -1.52 -2.94 -25.07
CA ALA A 331 -2.58 -3.93 -25.21
C ALA A 331 -3.96 -3.28 -25.43
N LEU A 332 -4.26 -2.16 -24.73
CA LEU A 332 -5.52 -1.44 -24.95
C LEU A 332 -5.66 -0.94 -26.40
N SER A 333 -4.54 -0.56 -27.04
CA SER A 333 -4.52 -0.09 -28.44
C SER A 333 -4.81 -1.19 -29.47
N GLN A 334 -4.71 -2.46 -29.07
CA GLN A 334 -4.99 -3.61 -29.93
C GLN A 334 -6.48 -4.01 -29.93
N ILE A 335 -7.27 -3.50 -28.98
CA ILE A 335 -8.70 -3.81 -28.87
C ILE A 335 -9.46 -3.20 -30.05
N GLN A 336 -10.18 -4.05 -30.79
CA GLN A 336 -10.92 -3.63 -31.97
C GLN A 336 -12.18 -2.86 -31.60
N LYS A 337 -12.57 -1.92 -32.49
CA LYS A 337 -13.79 -1.12 -32.33
C LYS A 337 -15.05 -1.99 -32.15
N GLN A 338 -15.19 -3.10 -32.90
CA GLN A 338 -16.36 -3.98 -32.76
C GLN A 338 -16.44 -4.64 -31.38
N GLU A 339 -15.32 -5.05 -30.80
CA GLU A 339 -15.28 -5.67 -29.47
C GLU A 339 -15.68 -4.68 -28.38
N ILE A 340 -15.15 -3.45 -28.43
CA ILE A 340 -15.53 -2.37 -27.51
C ILE A 340 -17.04 -2.12 -27.58
N LYS A 341 -17.61 -2.06 -28.79
CA LYS A 341 -19.06 -1.90 -28.98
C LYS A 341 -19.86 -3.04 -28.34
N GLN A 342 -19.43 -4.28 -28.52
CA GLN A 342 -20.08 -5.43 -27.90
C GLN A 342 -20.01 -5.36 -26.36
N TYR A 343 -18.86 -5.03 -25.79
CA TYR A 343 -18.72 -4.93 -24.33
C TYR A 343 -19.53 -3.77 -23.75
N ILE A 344 -19.58 -2.60 -24.41
CA ILE A 344 -20.42 -1.47 -23.98
C ILE A 344 -21.91 -1.85 -23.98
N LEU A 345 -22.37 -2.62 -24.98
CA LEU A 345 -23.77 -3.02 -25.08
C LEU A 345 -24.14 -4.13 -24.08
N ASN A 346 -23.21 -5.03 -23.77
CA ASN A 346 -23.49 -6.26 -23.02
C ASN A 346 -23.06 -6.20 -21.54
N ASP A 347 -22.20 -5.25 -21.14
CA ASP A 347 -21.66 -5.14 -19.77
C ASP A 347 -21.73 -3.69 -19.26
N ALA A 348 -22.76 -3.39 -18.46
CA ALA A 348 -22.96 -2.05 -17.89
C ALA A 348 -21.79 -1.59 -17.01
N ARG A 349 -21.08 -2.51 -16.35
CA ARG A 349 -19.90 -2.18 -15.53
C ARG A 349 -18.73 -1.81 -16.44
N TYR A 350 -18.56 -2.51 -17.55
CA TYR A 350 -17.58 -2.14 -18.57
C TYR A 350 -17.83 -0.74 -19.11
N PHE A 351 -19.08 -0.40 -19.45
CA PHE A 351 -19.39 0.93 -19.95
C PHE A 351 -19.13 2.03 -18.90
N LYS A 352 -19.51 1.80 -17.64
CA LYS A 352 -19.21 2.74 -16.55
C LYS A 352 -17.72 2.98 -16.40
N GLU A 353 -16.91 1.92 -16.32
CA GLU A 353 -15.46 2.05 -16.13
C GLU A 353 -14.77 2.64 -17.37
N THR A 354 -15.29 2.38 -18.57
CA THR A 354 -14.84 3.05 -19.80
C THR A 354 -15.10 4.54 -19.74
N PHE A 355 -16.28 4.94 -19.24
CA PHE A 355 -16.61 6.35 -19.05
C PHE A 355 -15.70 7.00 -17.99
N ASP A 356 -15.51 6.34 -16.85
CA ASP A 356 -14.61 6.81 -15.78
C ASP A 356 -13.16 6.95 -16.29
N PHE A 357 -12.70 6.02 -17.12
CA PHE A 357 -11.40 6.08 -17.79
C PHE A 357 -11.25 7.31 -18.67
N LEU A 358 -12.24 7.62 -19.52
CA LEU A 358 -12.25 8.85 -20.32
C LEU A 358 -12.38 10.12 -19.44
N MET A 359 -13.04 10.00 -18.29
CA MET A 359 -13.24 11.06 -17.30
C MET A 359 -12.07 11.22 -16.31
N ASP A 360 -11.02 10.40 -16.37
CA ASP A 360 -9.81 10.56 -15.54
C ASP A 360 -8.50 10.51 -16.35
N SER A 361 -8.56 10.26 -17.67
CA SER A 361 -7.37 10.22 -18.52
C SER A 361 -6.69 11.59 -18.66
N ARG A 362 -5.89 11.97 -17.65
CA ARG A 362 -4.98 13.13 -17.65
C ARG A 362 -3.74 12.90 -18.51
N TYR A 363 -3.57 11.68 -19.04
CA TYR A 363 -2.38 11.22 -19.76
C TYR A 363 -2.79 10.38 -20.98
N THR A 364 -3.22 11.03 -22.06
CA THR A 364 -3.23 10.37 -23.37
C THR A 364 -1.81 10.33 -23.91
N THR A 365 -1.08 9.26 -23.56
CA THR A 365 0.14 8.89 -24.28
C THR A 365 -0.22 8.55 -25.73
N GLU A 366 0.74 8.66 -26.66
CA GLU A 366 0.52 8.36 -28.08
C GLU A 366 -0.10 6.98 -28.30
N SER A 367 0.37 6.00 -27.54
CA SER A 367 -0.09 4.61 -27.49
C SER A 367 -1.58 4.43 -27.15
N LEU A 368 -2.17 5.32 -26.34
CA LEU A 368 -3.58 5.19 -25.91
C LEU A 368 -4.57 5.92 -26.83
N LYS A 369 -4.09 6.78 -27.74
CA LYS A 369 -4.96 7.55 -28.64
C LYS A 369 -5.86 6.66 -29.49
N LYS A 370 -5.34 5.53 -29.98
CA LYS A 370 -6.09 4.58 -30.80
C LYS A 370 -7.27 3.97 -30.02
N TYR A 371 -7.05 3.57 -28.77
CA TYR A 371 -8.11 3.00 -27.92
C TYR A 371 -9.18 4.04 -27.57
N VAL A 372 -8.76 5.25 -27.16
CA VAL A 372 -9.67 6.37 -26.87
C VAL A 372 -10.48 6.76 -28.11
N GLY A 373 -9.85 6.82 -29.29
CA GLY A 373 -10.51 7.09 -30.56
C GLY A 373 -11.54 6.02 -30.93
N ASN A 374 -11.22 4.74 -30.71
CA ASN A 374 -12.17 3.64 -30.92
C ASN A 374 -13.39 3.78 -30.01
N ILE A 375 -13.22 4.07 -28.71
CA ILE A 375 -14.34 4.28 -27.79
C ILE A 375 -15.19 5.48 -28.24
N GLY A 376 -14.57 6.61 -28.59
CA GLY A 376 -15.29 7.78 -29.08
C GLY A 376 -16.11 7.51 -30.34
N SER A 377 -15.54 6.75 -31.28
CA SER A 377 -16.23 6.30 -32.50
C SER A 377 -17.44 5.41 -32.18
N VAL A 378 -17.30 4.49 -31.23
CA VAL A 378 -18.41 3.64 -30.76
C VAL A 378 -19.53 4.48 -30.14
N LEU A 379 -19.21 5.44 -29.27
CA LEU A 379 -20.22 6.29 -28.64
C LEU A 379 -20.97 7.16 -29.65
N LYS A 380 -20.29 7.70 -30.66
CA LYS A 380 -20.93 8.43 -31.78
C LYS A 380 -21.84 7.54 -32.62
N GLU A 381 -21.41 6.32 -32.87
CA GLU A 381 -22.23 5.35 -33.61
C GLU A 381 -23.48 4.96 -32.82
N LEU A 382 -23.33 4.74 -31.51
CA LEU A 382 -24.45 4.43 -30.63
C LEU A 382 -25.40 5.61 -30.43
N SER A 383 -24.91 6.86 -30.43
CA SER A 383 -25.75 8.06 -30.29
C SER A 383 -26.68 8.29 -31.50
N LEU A 384 -26.36 7.69 -32.65
CA LEU A 384 -27.17 7.68 -33.87
C LEU A 384 -27.95 6.38 -34.07
N SER A 385 -27.97 5.49 -33.06
CA SER A 385 -28.66 4.20 -33.13
C SER A 385 -30.18 4.36 -33.26
N LYS A 386 -30.83 3.43 -33.97
CA LYS A 386 -32.29 3.32 -34.00
C LYS A 386 -32.89 2.90 -32.65
N ASN A 387 -32.09 2.31 -31.77
CA ASN A 387 -32.49 2.04 -30.39
C ASN A 387 -32.40 3.33 -29.58
N SER A 388 -33.55 3.87 -29.18
CA SER A 388 -33.68 5.16 -28.48
C SER A 388 -32.89 5.21 -27.17
N ASP A 389 -32.80 4.10 -26.44
CA ASP A 389 -32.11 4.05 -25.15
C ASP A 389 -30.60 4.06 -25.32
N HIS A 390 -30.09 3.34 -26.32
CA HIS A 390 -28.67 3.38 -26.69
C HIS A 390 -28.29 4.78 -27.18
N ALA A 391 -29.13 5.37 -28.03
CA ALA A 391 -28.93 6.71 -28.57
C ALA A 391 -28.88 7.76 -27.46
N TYR A 392 -29.85 7.72 -26.54
CA TYR A 392 -29.92 8.64 -25.42
C TYR A 392 -28.70 8.51 -24.50
N LYS A 393 -28.36 7.30 -24.03
CA LYS A 393 -27.25 7.08 -23.10
C LYS A 393 -25.88 7.45 -23.69
N ALA A 394 -25.65 7.12 -24.96
CA ALA A 394 -24.40 7.46 -25.63
C ALA A 394 -24.28 8.97 -25.88
N LYS A 395 -25.40 9.66 -26.16
CA LYS A 395 -25.43 11.12 -26.30
C LYS A 395 -25.13 11.82 -24.97
N GLU A 396 -25.76 11.39 -23.87
CA GLU A 396 -25.47 11.91 -22.53
C GLU A 396 -23.99 11.74 -22.16
N ALA A 397 -23.40 10.56 -22.42
CA ALA A 397 -21.99 10.32 -22.15
C ALA A 397 -21.07 11.25 -22.96
N LEU A 398 -21.34 11.44 -24.25
CA LEU A 398 -20.59 12.38 -25.10
C LEU A 398 -20.72 13.82 -24.62
N ASP A 399 -21.93 14.26 -24.26
CA ASP A 399 -22.20 15.61 -23.76
C ASP A 399 -21.48 15.88 -22.42
N SER A 400 -21.46 14.88 -21.52
CA SER A 400 -20.70 14.95 -20.27
C SER A 400 -19.19 15.05 -20.50
N LEU A 401 -18.64 14.29 -21.46
CA LEU A 401 -17.22 14.34 -21.82
C LEU A 401 -16.83 15.68 -22.45
N ALA A 402 -17.73 16.28 -23.26
CA ALA A 402 -17.50 17.59 -23.88
C ALA A 402 -17.47 18.74 -22.86
N LYS A 403 -18.34 18.70 -21.84
CA LYS A 403 -18.43 19.73 -20.79
C LYS A 403 -17.17 19.84 -19.91
N ARG A 404 -16.33 18.80 -19.85
CA ARG A 404 -15.13 18.75 -18.99
C ARG A 404 -14.01 19.70 -19.43
N GLY A 405 -13.94 20.09 -20.71
CA GLY A 405 -12.83 20.87 -21.27
C GLY A 405 -11.48 20.12 -21.30
N GLY A 406 -10.46 20.66 -21.98
CA GLY A 406 -9.09 20.10 -21.96
C GLY A 406 -8.65 19.24 -23.16
N GLY A 407 -9.27 19.39 -24.34
CA GLY A 407 -8.80 18.72 -25.57
C GLY A 407 -9.36 17.32 -25.81
N MET A 408 -10.20 16.80 -24.91
CA MET A 408 -10.88 15.50 -25.07
C MET A 408 -11.78 15.42 -26.30
N GLU A 409 -12.42 16.55 -26.65
CA GLU A 409 -13.20 16.68 -27.89
C GLU A 409 -12.32 16.46 -29.14
N LYS A 410 -11.05 16.89 -29.13
CA LYS A 410 -10.11 16.64 -30.25
C LYS A 410 -9.69 15.17 -30.34
N LEU A 411 -9.52 14.49 -29.20
CA LEU A 411 -9.15 13.07 -29.11
C LEU A 411 -10.30 12.15 -29.51
N LEU A 412 -11.54 12.50 -29.16
CA LEU A 412 -12.74 11.78 -29.60
C LEU A 412 -13.04 12.01 -31.09
N ASN A 413 -12.51 13.09 -31.68
CA ASN A 413 -12.66 13.50 -33.08
C ASN A 413 -11.44 13.16 -33.96
N SER A 414 -10.39 12.50 -33.43
CA SER A 414 -9.27 12.04 -34.26
C SER A 414 -9.72 10.83 -35.08
N ASN A 415 -10.33 11.09 -36.23
CA ASN A 415 -10.67 10.07 -37.21
C ASN A 415 -9.40 9.37 -37.71
N ASP A 416 -9.46 8.04 -37.79
CA ASP A 416 -8.61 7.16 -38.60
C ASP A 416 -7.14 7.60 -38.80
N ILE A 417 -6.27 7.18 -37.89
CA ILE A 417 -4.86 6.92 -38.25
C ILE A 417 -4.79 5.46 -38.72
N SER A 418 -5.38 5.20 -39.88
CA SER A 418 -4.97 4.08 -40.73
C SER A 418 -4.42 4.66 -42.03
N LYS A 419 -3.14 5.01 -41.98
CA LYS A 419 -2.25 4.99 -43.13
C LYS A 419 -0.94 4.34 -42.73
#